data_AF-A0A392N4Y6-F1
#
_entry.id   AF-A0A392N4Y6-F1
#
_cell.length_a   1.000
_cell.length_b   1.000
_cell.length_c   1.000
_cell.angle_alpha   90.00
_cell.angle_beta   90.00
_cell.angle_gamma   90.00
#
_symmetry.space_group_name_H-M   'P 1'
#
loop_
_entity.id
_entity.type
_entity.pdbx_description
1 polymer ?
#
loop_
_entity_poly.entity_id
_entity_poly.type
_entity_poly.pdbx_seq_one_letter_code
_entity_poly.pdbx_strand_id
1 'polypeptide(L)'
;MILTMIMGIWHYVHKERYMFELKNKVSTEYLKELANNTDVHRVPGIGLLYSELVQGIPPIFPHFIASVPSIHSVVVFVSIKTIPVSRVALEERFLFRQVEPREYRIFRCVARFGYSDVLEDPLEFESQLMQNLKGFIQQENFMLEANDGTNTNN
;
A
#
# COMPACT_ATOMS: atom_id res chain seq x y z
N MET A 1 -16.49 35.80 12.71
CA MET A 1 -16.59 34.81 13.80
C MET A 1 -17.20 33.46 13.36
N ILE A 2 -18.26 33.43 12.55
CA ILE A 2 -18.89 32.15 12.14
C ILE A 2 -17.99 31.35 11.19
N LEU A 3 -17.35 32.01 10.22
CA LEU A 3 -16.42 31.38 9.27
C LEU A 3 -15.19 30.75 9.96
N THR A 4 -14.66 31.40 11.00
CA THR A 4 -13.53 30.87 11.78
C THR A 4 -13.92 29.65 12.60
N MET A 5 -15.18 29.57 13.08
CA MET A 5 -15.69 28.37 13.74
C MET A 5 -15.87 27.22 12.75
N ILE A 6 -16.42 27.46 11.56
CA ILE A 6 -16.59 26.44 10.52
C ILE A 6 -15.22 25.87 10.10
N MET A 7 -14.23 26.73 9.88
CA MET A 7 -12.87 26.31 9.53
C MET A 7 -12.17 25.58 10.67
N GLY A 8 -12.40 25.99 11.93
CA GLY A 8 -11.90 25.31 13.12
C GLY A 8 -12.49 23.91 13.30
N ILE A 9 -13.81 23.77 13.14
CA ILE A 9 -14.52 22.49 13.20
C ILE A 9 -14.07 21.60 12.05
N TRP A 10 -14.00 22.13 10.82
CA TRP A 10 -13.55 21.38 9.66
C TRP A 10 -12.13 20.85 9.85
N HIS A 11 -11.20 21.71 10.28
CA HIS A 11 -9.82 21.31 10.55
C HIS A 11 -9.74 20.26 11.68
N TYR A 12 -10.52 20.43 12.75
CA TYR A 12 -10.58 19.49 13.85
C TYR A 12 -11.09 18.11 13.41
N VAL A 13 -12.19 18.06 12.65
CA VAL A 13 -12.76 16.81 12.12
C VAL A 13 -11.79 16.13 11.15
N HIS A 14 -11.15 16.88 10.25
CA HIS A 14 -10.17 16.31 9.33
C HIS A 14 -8.95 15.75 10.06
N LYS A 15 -8.49 16.44 11.11
CA LYS A 15 -7.37 16.01 11.94
C LYS A 15 -7.72 14.78 12.78
N GLU A 16 -8.90 14.73 13.38
CA GLU A 16 -9.40 13.57 14.13
C GLU A 16 -9.59 12.36 13.22
N ARG A 17 -10.18 12.53 12.03
CA ARG A 17 -10.30 11.45 11.03
C ARG A 17 -8.93 10.92 10.61
N TYR A 18 -7.97 11.81 10.32
CA TYR A 18 -6.61 11.42 9.98
C TYR A 18 -5.92 10.69 11.14
N MET A 19 -6.06 11.17 12.38
CA MET A 19 -5.50 10.52 13.56
C MET A 19 -6.18 9.18 13.87
N PHE A 20 -7.48 9.05 13.60
CA PHE A 20 -8.22 7.80 13.76
C PHE A 20 -7.78 6.76 12.74
N GLU A 21 -7.63 7.13 11.47
CA GLU A 21 -7.10 6.24 10.43
C GLU A 21 -5.65 5.83 10.73
N LEU A 22 -4.84 6.73 11.30
CA LEU A 22 -3.47 6.45 11.72
C LEU A 22 -3.41 5.54 12.96
N LYS A 23 -4.34 5.71 13.91
CA LYS A 23 -4.39 4.97 15.19
C LYS A 23 -5.08 3.61 15.05
N ASN A 24 -6.07 3.47 14.16
CA ASN A 24 -6.72 2.21 13.78
C ASN A 24 -6.11 1.57 12.52
N LYS A 25 -4.84 1.88 12.28
CA LYS A 25 -4.01 1.13 11.36
C LYS A 25 -4.02 -0.33 11.80
N VAL A 26 -4.57 -1.21 10.96
CA VAL A 26 -4.55 -2.65 11.23
C VAL A 26 -3.09 -3.08 11.31
N SER A 27 -2.72 -3.64 12.46
CA SER A 27 -1.35 -4.01 12.75
C SER A 27 -0.98 -5.31 12.04
N THR A 28 0.32 -5.55 11.93
CA THR A 28 0.92 -6.76 11.33
C THR A 28 0.42 -8.06 11.95
N GLU A 29 -0.13 -8.00 13.16
CA GLU A 29 -0.76 -9.11 13.87
C GLU A 29 -2.02 -9.64 13.16
N TYR A 30 -2.82 -8.78 12.50
CA TYR A 30 -3.97 -9.25 11.73
C TYR A 30 -3.57 -10.04 10.48
N LEU A 31 -2.43 -9.69 9.85
CA LEU A 31 -1.90 -10.52 8.76
C LEU A 31 -1.44 -11.88 9.27
N LYS A 32 -0.88 -11.96 10.48
CA LYS A 32 -0.52 -13.24 11.11
C LYS A 32 -1.75 -14.05 11.52
N GLU A 33 -2.85 -13.39 11.82
CA GLU A 33 -4.12 -14.08 12.10
C GLU A 33 -4.77 -14.57 10.79
N LEU A 34 -4.82 -13.73 9.76
CA LEU A 34 -5.25 -14.10 8.41
C LEU A 34 -4.38 -15.23 7.81
N ALA A 35 -3.09 -15.20 8.09
CA ALA A 35 -2.12 -16.23 7.74
C ALA A 35 -2.51 -17.62 8.25
N ASN A 36 -2.98 -17.66 9.49
CA ASN A 36 -3.37 -18.89 10.17
C ASN A 36 -4.82 -19.32 9.81
N ASN A 37 -5.57 -18.48 9.09
CA ASN A 37 -6.92 -18.80 8.64
C ASN A 37 -6.89 -19.43 7.23
N THR A 38 -7.05 -20.75 7.17
CA THR A 38 -6.97 -21.59 5.96
C THR A 38 -8.16 -21.45 5.00
N ASP A 39 -9.16 -20.61 5.31
CA ASP A 39 -10.44 -20.52 4.61
C ASP A 39 -10.47 -19.48 3.47
N VAL A 40 -9.31 -18.86 3.17
CA VAL A 40 -9.20 -17.82 2.14
C VAL A 40 -8.65 -18.42 0.85
N HIS A 41 -9.48 -18.49 -0.18
CA HIS A 41 -9.09 -18.98 -1.50
C HIS A 41 -8.26 -17.92 -2.25
N ARG A 42 -7.10 -18.32 -2.79
CA ARG A 42 -6.27 -17.45 -3.63
C ARG A 42 -6.58 -17.67 -5.11
N VAL A 43 -6.99 -16.62 -5.80
CA VAL A 43 -7.25 -16.64 -7.24
C VAL A 43 -6.04 -16.05 -7.99
N PRO A 44 -5.61 -16.62 -9.13
CA PRO A 44 -4.55 -16.03 -9.94
C PRO A 44 -4.96 -14.62 -10.40
N GLY A 45 -4.10 -13.62 -10.15
CA GLY A 45 -4.34 -12.24 -10.51
C GLY A 45 -3.64 -11.24 -9.57
N ILE A 46 -3.78 -9.96 -9.90
CA ILE A 46 -3.25 -8.83 -9.12
C ILE A 46 -4.43 -7.98 -8.66
N GLY A 47 -4.56 -7.79 -7.35
CA GLY A 47 -5.55 -6.90 -6.74
C GLY A 47 -4.93 -5.56 -6.37
N LEU A 48 -5.49 -4.46 -6.87
CA LEU A 48 -5.09 -3.10 -6.47
C LEU A 48 -6.11 -2.55 -5.47
N LEU A 49 -5.66 -2.14 -4.28
CA LEU A 49 -6.50 -1.47 -3.29
C LEU A 49 -5.98 -0.06 -3.04
N TYR A 50 -6.74 0.94 -3.47
CA TYR A 50 -6.42 2.34 -3.24
C TYR A 50 -6.77 2.74 -1.80
N SER A 51 -5.82 3.34 -1.08
CA SER A 51 -6.00 3.80 0.30
C SER A 51 -5.14 5.03 0.59
N GLU A 52 -5.69 6.01 1.30
CA GLU A 52 -4.95 7.21 1.75
C GLU A 52 -3.96 6.92 2.89
N LEU A 53 -3.94 5.68 3.41
CA LEU A 53 -3.14 5.31 4.57
C LEU A 53 -1.66 5.12 4.24
N VAL A 54 -0.83 6.06 4.71
CA VAL A 54 0.65 6.10 4.54
C VAL A 54 1.37 4.85 5.05
N GLN A 55 0.74 4.17 6.00
CA GLN A 55 1.36 3.12 6.78
C GLN A 55 0.27 2.15 7.22
N GLY A 56 0.44 0.88 6.87
CA GLY A 56 -0.36 -0.26 7.36
C GLY A 56 -1.52 -0.64 6.46
N ILE A 57 -2.36 -1.55 6.96
CA ILE A 57 -3.44 -2.13 6.17
C ILE A 57 -4.72 -1.34 6.45
N PRO A 58 -5.48 -0.97 5.39
CA PRO A 58 -6.75 -0.30 5.56
C PRO A 58 -7.67 -1.12 6.47
N PRO A 59 -8.37 -0.52 7.45
CA PRO A 59 -9.29 -1.23 8.35
C PRO A 59 -10.47 -1.89 7.62
N ILE A 60 -10.70 -1.56 6.35
CA ILE A 60 -11.69 -2.20 5.49
C ILE A 60 -11.25 -3.58 4.98
N PHE A 61 -9.94 -3.86 4.90
CA PHE A 61 -9.42 -5.10 4.34
C PHE A 61 -9.85 -6.36 5.12
N PRO A 62 -9.83 -6.36 6.48
CA PRO A 62 -10.42 -7.45 7.27
C PRO A 62 -11.88 -7.74 6.92
N HIS A 63 -12.67 -6.68 6.81
CA HIS A 63 -14.10 -6.79 6.56
C HIS A 63 -14.38 -7.27 5.13
N PHE A 64 -13.54 -6.88 4.18
CA PHE A 64 -13.60 -7.35 2.81
C PHE A 64 -13.32 -8.86 2.71
N ILE A 65 -12.28 -9.36 3.36
CA ILE A 65 -11.96 -10.79 3.35
C ILE A 65 -13.04 -11.61 4.04
N ALA A 66 -13.58 -11.12 5.17
CA ALA A 66 -14.67 -11.79 5.87
C ALA A 66 -15.96 -11.87 5.01
N SER A 67 -16.15 -10.93 4.10
CA SER A 67 -17.33 -10.88 3.21
C SER A 67 -17.10 -11.62 1.89
N VAL A 68 -15.86 -11.67 1.41
CA VAL A 68 -15.45 -12.31 0.16
C VAL A 68 -14.20 -13.15 0.44
N PRO A 69 -14.34 -14.47 0.64
CA PRO A 69 -13.21 -15.36 1.00
C PRO A 69 -12.30 -15.68 -0.21
N SER A 70 -12.12 -14.71 -1.11
CA SER A 70 -11.31 -14.83 -2.32
C SER A 70 -10.37 -13.63 -2.41
N ILE A 71 -9.06 -13.88 -2.34
CA ILE A 71 -8.03 -12.86 -2.52
C ILE A 71 -7.20 -13.12 -3.77
N HIS A 72 -6.69 -12.06 -4.38
CA HIS A 72 -5.74 -12.20 -5.48
C HIS A 72 -4.39 -12.73 -4.98
N SER A 73 -3.67 -13.43 -5.85
CA SER A 73 -2.35 -14.02 -5.55
C SER A 73 -1.29 -12.97 -5.23
N VAL A 74 -1.44 -11.76 -5.76
CA VAL A 74 -0.65 -10.58 -5.43
C VAL A 74 -1.60 -9.45 -5.09
N VAL A 75 -1.43 -8.81 -3.95
CA VAL A 75 -2.25 -7.67 -3.54
C VAL A 75 -1.35 -6.46 -3.33
N VAL A 76 -1.71 -5.33 -3.94
CA VAL A 76 -0.96 -4.08 -3.82
C VAL A 76 -1.85 -3.01 -3.23
N PHE A 77 -1.49 -2.53 -2.04
CA PHE A 77 -2.09 -1.33 -1.44
C PHE A 77 -1.43 -0.09 -2.04
N VAL A 78 -2.19 0.70 -2.80
CA VAL A 78 -1.71 1.91 -3.48
C VAL A 78 -2.14 3.14 -2.70
N SER A 79 -1.18 3.95 -2.28
CA SER A 79 -1.42 5.20 -1.56
C SER A 79 -0.88 6.40 -2.33
N ILE A 80 -1.80 7.24 -2.81
CA ILE A 80 -1.45 8.45 -3.55
C ILE A 80 -1.26 9.60 -2.57
N LYS A 81 -0.11 10.28 -2.67
CA LYS A 81 0.24 11.41 -1.81
C LYS A 81 0.78 12.57 -2.62
N THR A 82 0.22 13.74 -2.39
CA THR A 82 0.79 14.99 -2.89
C THR A 82 1.83 15.49 -1.88
N ILE A 83 3.05 15.74 -2.34
CA ILE A 83 4.15 16.28 -1.54
C ILE A 83 4.49 17.71 -2.00
N PRO A 84 5.03 18.57 -1.11
CA PRO A 84 5.25 19.99 -1.39
C PRO A 84 6.49 20.23 -2.26
N VAL A 85 6.59 19.54 -3.40
CA VAL A 85 7.64 19.71 -4.41
C VAL A 85 7.01 19.95 -5.77
N SER A 86 7.74 20.62 -6.67
CA SER A 86 7.20 20.99 -8.00
C SER A 86 6.87 19.77 -8.84
N ARG A 87 7.86 18.91 -9.06
CA ARG A 87 7.72 17.64 -9.77
C ARG A 87 8.50 16.56 -9.04
N VAL A 88 7.96 15.35 -9.00
CA VAL A 88 8.63 14.18 -8.45
C VAL A 88 9.25 13.38 -9.60
N ALA A 89 10.51 12.99 -9.45
CA ALA A 89 11.18 12.13 -10.43
C ALA A 89 10.45 10.79 -10.55
N LEU A 90 10.34 10.23 -11.76
CA LEU A 90 9.63 8.96 -12.01
C LEU A 90 10.16 7.80 -11.15
N GLU A 91 11.47 7.78 -10.90
CA GLU A 91 12.14 6.78 -10.06
C GLU A 91 11.81 6.89 -8.56
N GLU A 92 11.48 8.08 -8.07
CA GLU A 92 11.07 8.33 -6.67
C GLU A 92 9.55 8.40 -6.50
N ARG A 93 8.81 8.40 -7.62
CA ARG A 93 7.35 8.52 -7.66
C ARG A 93 6.69 7.31 -6.99
N PHE A 94 7.20 6.10 -7.20
CA PHE A 94 6.60 4.89 -6.66
C PHE A 94 7.51 4.22 -5.62
N LEU A 95 7.13 4.33 -4.36
CA LEU A 95 7.83 3.65 -3.27
C LEU A 95 7.14 2.34 -2.92
N PHE A 96 7.75 1.24 -3.34
CA PHE A 96 7.30 -0.09 -3.00
C PHE A 96 7.92 -0.57 -1.69
N ARG A 97 7.11 -1.23 -0.87
CA ARG A 97 7.55 -1.99 0.30
C ARG A 97 6.67 -3.22 0.46
N GLN A 98 7.28 -4.37 0.63
CA GLN A 98 6.56 -5.57 1.02
C GLN A 98 6.02 -5.44 2.45
N VAL A 99 4.77 -5.84 2.66
CA VAL A 99 4.17 -5.90 3.98
C VAL A 99 4.48 -7.28 4.57
N GLU A 100 5.06 -7.32 5.77
CA GLU A 100 5.34 -8.57 6.46
C GLU A 100 4.05 -9.17 7.04
N PRO A 101 3.86 -10.51 6.98
CA PRO A 101 4.81 -11.53 6.52
C PRO A 101 4.93 -11.66 4.99
N ARG A 102 6.13 -11.97 4.48
CA ARG A 102 6.45 -12.03 3.03
C ARG A 102 5.66 -13.10 2.26
N GLU A 103 5.24 -14.17 2.94
CA GLU A 103 4.46 -15.29 2.41
C GLU A 103 3.13 -14.88 1.76
N TYR A 104 2.62 -13.70 2.12
CA TYR A 104 1.33 -13.21 1.64
C TYR A 104 1.41 -12.49 0.29
N ARG A 105 2.61 -12.20 -0.23
CA ARG A 105 2.82 -11.41 -1.47
C ARG A 105 1.96 -10.14 -1.50
N ILE A 106 1.85 -9.52 -0.34
CA ILE A 106 1.17 -8.25 -0.14
C ILE A 106 2.22 -7.14 -0.22
N PHE A 107 2.02 -6.22 -1.15
CA PHE A 107 2.88 -5.08 -1.37
C PHE A 107 2.15 -3.79 -1.01
N ARG A 108 2.91 -2.80 -0.60
CA ARG A 108 2.45 -1.42 -0.45
C ARG A 108 3.21 -0.56 -1.45
N CYS A 109 2.48 0.22 -2.22
CA CYS A 109 3.02 1.25 -3.09
C CYS A 109 2.57 2.62 -2.58
N VAL A 110 3.51 3.54 -2.36
CA VAL A 110 3.19 4.95 -2.13
C VAL A 110 3.56 5.73 -3.38
N ALA A 111 2.55 6.22 -4.10
CA ALA A 111 2.69 7.06 -5.26
C ALA A 111 2.77 8.53 -4.83
N ARG A 112 3.90 9.20 -5.07
CA ARG A 112 4.16 10.60 -4.70
C ARG A 112 4.02 11.52 -5.90
N PHE A 113 3.19 12.54 -5.79
CA PHE A 113 2.99 13.55 -6.81
C PHE A 113 3.38 14.93 -6.29
N GLY A 114 4.02 15.72 -7.15
CA GLY A 114 4.27 17.13 -6.93
C GLY A 114 3.06 17.98 -7.29
N TYR A 115 3.03 19.23 -6.86
CA TYR A 115 1.89 20.12 -7.13
C TYR A 115 1.79 20.53 -8.61
N SER A 116 2.88 20.38 -9.39
CA SER A 116 2.90 20.62 -10.85
C SER A 116 2.94 19.34 -11.65
N ASP A 117 2.79 18.17 -11.01
CA ASP A 117 2.67 16.91 -11.73
C ASP A 117 1.26 16.82 -12.30
N VAL A 118 1.18 16.59 -13.61
CA VAL A 118 -0.09 16.32 -14.28
C VAL A 118 -0.49 14.89 -13.90
N LEU A 119 -1.75 14.70 -13.49
CA LEU A 119 -2.31 13.35 -13.38
C LEU A 119 -2.25 12.72 -14.77
N GLU A 120 -1.36 11.75 -14.94
CA GLU A 120 -1.24 10.95 -16.16
C GLU A 120 -2.56 10.22 -16.44
N ASP A 121 -2.74 9.81 -17.70
CA ASP A 121 -3.88 8.98 -18.07
C ASP A 121 -3.93 7.74 -17.15
N PRO A 122 -5.11 7.32 -16.66
CA PRO A 122 -5.22 6.18 -15.76
C PRO A 122 -4.52 4.91 -16.28
N LEU A 123 -4.53 4.70 -17.60
CA LEU A 123 -3.88 3.54 -18.23
C LEU A 123 -2.35 3.64 -18.17
N GLU A 124 -1.81 4.84 -18.32
CA GLU A 124 -0.37 5.08 -18.26
C GLU A 124 0.14 4.96 -16.82
N PHE A 125 -0.62 5.48 -15.85
CA PHE A 125 -0.36 5.28 -14.44
C PHE A 125 -0.34 3.79 -14.07
N GLU A 126 -1.34 3.02 -14.51
CA GLU A 126 -1.41 1.58 -14.25
C GLU A 126 -0.22 0.83 -14.85
N SER A 127 0.16 1.16 -16.10
CA SER A 127 1.33 0.59 -16.76
C SER A 127 2.62 0.88 -15.99
N GLN A 128 2.85 2.13 -15.58
CA GLN A 128 4.03 2.51 -14.78
C GLN A 128 4.05 1.81 -13.42
N LEU A 129 2.89 1.72 -12.75
CA LEU A 129 2.76 1.02 -11.48
C LEU A 129 3.14 -0.47 -11.64
N MET A 130 2.64 -1.12 -12.70
CA MET A 130 2.88 -2.53 -12.95
C MET A 130 4.35 -2.83 -13.30
N GLN A 131 4.97 -1.96 -14.11
CA GLN A 131 6.39 -2.08 -14.47
C GLN A 131 7.29 -1.96 -13.23
N ASN A 132 7.04 -0.95 -12.38
CA ASN A 132 7.82 -0.77 -11.15
C ASN A 132 7.57 -1.89 -10.13
N LEU A 133 6.32 -2.38 -10.02
CA LEU A 133 6.01 -3.54 -9.17
C LEU A 133 6.77 -4.78 -9.62
N LYS A 134 6.80 -5.06 -10.93
CA LYS A 134 7.55 -6.20 -11.49
C LYS A 134 9.04 -6.08 -11.16
N GLY A 135 9.62 -4.90 -11.34
CA GLY A 135 11.02 -4.63 -11.00
C GLY A 135 11.30 -4.85 -9.51
N PHE A 136 10.41 -4.38 -8.64
CA PHE A 136 10.52 -4.58 -7.19
C PHE A 136 10.49 -6.07 -6.80
N ILE A 137 9.54 -6.84 -7.34
CA ILE A 137 9.43 -8.29 -7.06
C ILE A 137 10.68 -9.04 -7.54
N GLN A 138 11.20 -8.70 -8.73
CA GLN A 138 12.42 -9.32 -9.26
C GLN A 138 13.65 -9.02 -8.39
N GLN A 139 13.81 -7.77 -7.97
CA GLN A 139 14.90 -7.34 -7.09
C GLN A 139 14.82 -8.05 -5.73
N GLU A 140 13.63 -8.16 -5.16
CA GLU A 140 13.41 -8.83 -3.86
C GLU A 140 13.73 -10.33 -3.94
N ASN A 141 13.28 -11.01 -5.01
CA ASN A 141 13.61 -12.42 -5.24
C ASN A 141 15.12 -12.63 -5.40
N PHE A 142 15.81 -11.75 -6.13
CA PHE A 142 17.27 -11.83 -6.28
C PHE A 142 18.02 -11.65 -4.94
N MET A 143 17.55 -10.73 -4.09
CA MET A 143 18.11 -10.57 -2.74
C MET A 143 17.88 -11.79 -1.85
N LEU A 144 16.78 -12.52 -2.02
CA LEU A 144 16.49 -13.75 -1.29
C LEU A 144 17.42 -14.90 -1.70
N GLU A 145 17.62 -15.09 -3.00
CA GLU A 145 18.54 -16.12 -3.54
C GLU A 145 19.99 -15.86 -3.11
N ALA A 146 20.42 -14.59 -3.09
CA ALA A 146 21.76 -14.22 -2.61
C ALA A 146 21.97 -14.51 -1.12
N ASN A 147 20.93 -14.38 -0.29
CA ASN A 147 21.04 -14.58 1.16
C ASN A 147 21.04 -16.07 1.55
N ASP A 148 20.37 -16.92 0.76
CA ASP A 148 20.32 -18.38 0.96
C ASP A 148 21.66 -19.06 0.55
N GLY A 149 22.33 -18.51 -0.47
CA GLY A 149 23.67 -18.96 -0.89
C GLY A 149 24.81 -18.65 0.10
N THR A 150 24.61 -17.70 1.02
CA THR A 150 25.57 -17.41 2.10
C THR A 150 25.41 -18.31 3.33
N ASN A 151 24.22 -18.87 3.58
CA ASN A 151 23.98 -19.72 4.75
C ASN A 151 24.32 -21.20 4.55
N THR A 152 24.62 -21.62 3.31
CA THR A 152 25.02 -23.01 3.00
C THR A 152 26.54 -23.25 3.09
N ASN A 153 27.33 -22.21 3.38
CA ASN A 153 28.79 -22.28 3.45
C ASN A 153 29.37 -22.08 4.85
N ASN A 154 28.59 -22.34 5.92
CA ASN A 154 29.08 -22.30 7.30
C ASN A 154 28.67 -23.54 8.10
#